data_AF-A0A7T5R8W7-F1
#
_entry.id   AF-A0A7T5R8W7-F1
#
_cell.length_a   1.000
_cell.length_b   1.000
_cell.length_c   1.000
_cell.angle_alpha   90.00
_cell.angle_beta   90.00
_cell.angle_gamma   90.00
#
_symmetry.space_group_name_H-M   'P 1'
#
loop_
_entity.id
_entity.type
_entity.pdbx_description
1 polymer ?
#
loop_
_entity_poly.entity_id
_entity_poly.type
_entity_poly.pdbx_seq_one_letter_code
_entity_poly.pdbx_strand_id
1 'polypeptide(L)'
;MPKMGYKFKEPSDLQKAGLAAALVLVLIVAGYEYTIIQTRDGSIASLEGTLAATQQVLDTTEAALQTAHTDNDALRSDINARDETIRGLGNDLGLAENQIADLTPITKRFSVVGVRGDGTGVIIPLEVKIVSGDGSVSVNIKNVDLQSGTQASVRTAVDVAEDYTGDNFNKKDVTVSFINEESAIVTIDGPSAGGAITATIIAAAENETMRDDVLMTGTIEENGSIGPVGGVFEKAEAAKDEGAEIFIVPSGQSVSVGGIQIIEVNDINRVVKLLFE
;
A
#
# COMPACT_ATOMS: atom_id res chain seq x y z
N MET A 1 -70.14 -100.80 20.19
CA MET A 1 -69.29 -99.62 20.53
C MET A 1 -67.89 -100.14 20.81
N PRO A 2 -66.87 -99.90 19.98
CA PRO A 2 -65.60 -100.56 20.19
C PRO A 2 -64.83 -99.82 21.30
N LYS A 3 -64.88 -100.34 22.52
CA LYS A 3 -63.82 -100.10 23.51
C LYS A 3 -62.65 -101.00 23.07
N MET A 4 -61.75 -100.48 22.25
CA MET A 4 -60.48 -101.14 21.95
C MET A 4 -59.61 -101.11 23.20
N GLY A 5 -59.86 -102.06 24.11
CA GLY A 5 -58.95 -102.37 25.20
C GLY A 5 -57.76 -103.14 24.64
N TYR A 6 -56.63 -102.48 24.48
CA TYR A 6 -55.35 -103.16 24.34
C TYR A 6 -55.09 -103.95 25.63
N LYS A 7 -55.40 -105.25 25.63
CA LYS A 7 -55.01 -106.18 26.70
C LYS A 7 -53.56 -106.61 26.47
N PHE A 8 -52.63 -106.09 27.28
CA PHE A 8 -51.27 -106.61 27.39
C PHE A 8 -51.32 -108.02 27.99
N LYS A 9 -50.82 -109.03 27.27
CA LYS A 9 -51.12 -110.45 27.59
C LYS A 9 -50.04 -111.15 28.41
N GLU A 10 -48.85 -110.57 28.60
CA GLU A 10 -47.83 -111.04 29.56
C GLU A 10 -47.04 -109.88 30.20
N PRO A 11 -46.41 -110.07 31.39
CA PRO A 11 -45.59 -109.05 32.06
C PRO A 11 -44.48 -108.44 31.18
N SER A 12 -44.02 -109.21 30.19
CA SER A 12 -43.04 -108.80 29.18
C SER A 12 -43.57 -107.72 28.23
N ASP A 13 -44.88 -107.63 27.98
CA ASP A 13 -45.47 -106.65 27.08
C ASP A 13 -45.66 -105.26 27.74
N LEU A 14 -45.94 -105.23 29.05
CA LEU A 14 -45.99 -103.99 29.83
C LEU A 14 -44.60 -103.36 29.97
N GLN A 15 -43.56 -104.17 30.18
CA GLN A 15 -42.16 -103.70 30.15
C GLN A 15 -41.78 -103.16 28.77
N LYS A 16 -42.15 -103.84 27.68
CA LYS A 16 -41.91 -103.36 26.31
C LYS A 16 -42.64 -102.04 26.01
N ALA A 17 -43.88 -101.87 26.48
CA ALA A 17 -44.63 -100.63 26.31
C ALA A 17 -44.07 -99.46 27.12
N GLY A 18 -43.64 -99.71 28.36
CA GLY A 18 -42.96 -98.71 29.19
C GLY A 18 -41.60 -98.29 28.61
N LEU A 19 -40.83 -99.26 28.09
CA LEU A 19 -39.59 -98.98 27.38
C LEU A 19 -39.83 -98.15 26.11
N ALA A 20 -40.87 -98.48 25.34
CA ALA A 20 -41.25 -97.75 24.14
C ALA A 20 -41.68 -96.31 24.45
N ALA A 21 -42.47 -96.08 25.49
CA ALA A 21 -42.86 -94.74 25.92
C ALA A 21 -41.67 -93.90 26.41
N ALA A 22 -40.75 -94.49 27.18
CA ALA A 22 -39.52 -93.84 27.60
C ALA A 22 -38.63 -93.47 26.40
N LEU A 23 -38.51 -94.37 25.42
CA LEU A 23 -37.76 -94.14 24.19
C LEU A 23 -38.36 -92.97 23.38
N VAL A 24 -39.69 -92.89 23.27
CA VAL A 24 -40.38 -91.79 22.59
C VAL A 24 -40.13 -90.46 23.30
N LEU A 25 -40.17 -90.42 24.63
CA LEU A 25 -39.91 -89.19 25.39
C LEU A 25 -38.47 -88.70 25.21
N VAL A 26 -37.50 -89.63 25.21
CA VAL A 26 -36.09 -89.35 24.93
C VAL A 26 -35.92 -88.79 23.51
N LEU A 27 -36.61 -89.36 22.52
CA LEU A 27 -36.57 -88.86 21.14
C LEU A 27 -37.19 -87.46 20.99
N ILE A 28 -38.27 -87.14 21.72
CA ILE A 28 -38.89 -85.80 21.70
C ILE A 28 -37.94 -84.76 22.32
N VAL A 29 -37.35 -85.05 23.48
CA VAL A 29 -36.38 -84.15 24.13
C VAL A 29 -35.15 -83.95 23.25
N ALA A 30 -34.60 -85.04 22.69
CA ALA A 30 -33.46 -84.98 21.77
C ALA A 30 -33.76 -84.16 20.50
N GLY A 31 -34.97 -84.29 19.94
CA GLY A 31 -35.41 -83.50 18.79
C GLY A 31 -35.57 -82.00 19.11
N TYR A 32 -36.06 -81.67 20.31
CA TYR A 32 -36.19 -80.28 20.75
C TYR A 32 -34.84 -79.63 21.01
N GLU A 33 -33.92 -80.33 21.69
CA GLU A 33 -32.54 -79.89 21.89
C GLU A 33 -31.80 -79.71 20.56
N TYR A 34 -31.97 -80.64 19.62
CA TYR A 34 -31.40 -80.52 18.27
C TYR A 34 -31.87 -79.26 17.55
N THR A 35 -33.16 -78.91 17.65
CA THR A 35 -33.71 -77.70 17.02
C THR A 35 -33.11 -76.43 17.63
N ILE A 36 -32.99 -76.37 18.97
CA ILE A 36 -32.36 -75.24 19.68
C ILE A 36 -30.89 -75.08 19.25
N ILE A 37 -30.15 -76.19 19.17
CA ILE A 37 -28.74 -76.18 18.74
C ILE A 37 -28.63 -75.64 17.32
N GLN A 38 -29.40 -76.17 16.37
CA GLN A 38 -29.40 -75.69 14.98
C GLN A 38 -29.73 -74.19 14.87
N THR A 39 -30.69 -73.71 15.65
CA THR A 39 -31.07 -72.28 15.65
C THR A 39 -29.96 -71.39 16.21
N ARG A 40 -29.24 -71.86 17.24
CA ARG A 40 -28.08 -71.18 17.81
C ARG A 40 -26.89 -71.18 16.87
N ASP A 41 -26.59 -72.31 16.23
CA ASP A 41 -25.49 -72.42 15.26
C ASP A 41 -25.68 -71.46 14.09
N GLY A 42 -26.91 -71.34 13.57
CA GLY A 42 -27.24 -70.34 12.55
C GLY A 42 -27.08 -68.89 13.04
N SER A 43 -27.41 -68.61 14.31
CA SER A 43 -27.21 -67.28 14.91
C SER A 43 -25.73 -66.95 15.11
N ILE A 44 -24.93 -67.93 15.54
CA ILE A 44 -23.47 -67.78 15.70
C ILE A 44 -22.82 -67.50 14.35
N ALA A 45 -23.16 -68.28 13.31
CA ALA A 45 -22.64 -68.05 11.97
C ALA A 45 -22.97 -66.64 11.44
N SER A 46 -24.18 -66.14 11.71
CA SER A 46 -24.56 -64.76 11.36
C SER A 46 -23.74 -63.71 12.12
N LEU A 47 -23.45 -63.94 13.41
CA LEU A 47 -22.63 -63.04 14.23
C LEU A 47 -21.18 -63.04 13.77
N GLU A 48 -20.62 -64.20 13.43
CA GLU A 48 -19.27 -64.34 12.87
C GLU A 48 -19.14 -63.58 11.54
N GLY A 49 -20.14 -63.69 10.66
CA GLY A 49 -20.18 -62.89 9.42
C GLY A 49 -20.23 -61.38 9.68
N THR A 50 -21.00 -60.95 10.68
CA THR A 50 -21.09 -59.53 11.08
C THR A 50 -19.77 -59.02 11.68
N LEU A 51 -19.12 -59.83 12.52
CA LEU A 51 -17.83 -59.53 13.11
C LEU A 51 -16.74 -59.38 12.04
N ALA A 52 -16.70 -60.29 11.07
CA ALA A 52 -15.77 -60.23 9.95
C ALA A 52 -15.96 -58.96 9.11
N ALA A 53 -17.21 -58.60 8.79
CA ALA A 53 -17.52 -57.37 8.06
C ALA A 53 -17.12 -56.12 8.86
N THR A 54 -17.34 -56.12 10.18
CA THR A 54 -16.97 -55.00 11.06
C THR A 54 -15.45 -54.85 11.14
N GLN A 55 -14.71 -55.95 11.23
CA GLN A 55 -13.25 -55.93 11.24
C GLN A 55 -12.69 -55.34 9.94
N GLN A 56 -13.24 -55.73 8.79
CA GLN A 56 -12.85 -55.16 7.51
C GLN A 56 -13.11 -53.64 7.41
N VAL A 57 -14.24 -53.17 7.95
CA VAL A 57 -14.53 -51.73 8.03
C VAL A 57 -13.55 -51.02 8.97
N LEU A 58 -13.17 -51.63 10.10
CA LEU A 58 -12.19 -51.07 11.02
C LEU A 58 -10.82 -50.92 10.34
N ASP A 59 -10.31 -51.99 9.72
CA ASP A 59 -9.01 -51.99 9.05
C ASP A 59 -8.95 -50.92 7.94
N THR A 60 -10.02 -50.78 7.14
CA THR A 60 -10.11 -49.76 6.09
C THR A 60 -10.20 -48.34 6.66
N THR A 61 -10.87 -48.16 7.80
CA THR A 61 -10.98 -46.86 8.48
C THR A 61 -9.65 -46.44 9.09
N GLU A 62 -8.91 -47.37 9.71
CA GLU A 62 -7.56 -47.13 10.25
C GLU A 62 -6.58 -46.75 9.14
N ALA A 63 -6.62 -47.44 8.00
CA ALA A 63 -5.81 -47.09 6.83
C ALA A 63 -6.13 -45.68 6.31
N ALA A 64 -7.42 -45.32 6.21
CA ALA A 64 -7.83 -43.98 5.78
C ALA A 64 -7.40 -42.89 6.78
N LEU A 65 -7.49 -43.16 8.08
CA LEU A 65 -7.05 -42.23 9.13
C LEU A 65 -5.54 -41.98 9.06
N GLN A 66 -4.74 -43.01 8.81
CA GLN A 66 -3.29 -42.87 8.70
C GLN A 66 -2.88 -42.06 7.46
N THR A 67 -3.57 -42.26 6.33
CA THR A 67 -3.41 -41.40 5.14
C THR A 67 -3.76 -39.95 5.47
N ALA A 68 -4.90 -39.70 6.13
CA ALA A 68 -5.31 -38.35 6.50
C ALA A 68 -4.33 -37.66 7.46
N HIS A 69 -3.70 -38.39 8.38
CA HIS A 69 -2.63 -37.84 9.21
C HIS A 69 -1.40 -37.44 8.39
N THR A 70 -1.00 -38.29 7.45
CA THR A 70 0.15 -38.02 6.58
C THR A 70 -0.09 -36.79 5.70
N ASP A 71 -1.29 -36.68 5.13
CA ASP A 71 -1.70 -35.52 4.33
C ASP A 71 -1.73 -34.24 5.18
N ASN A 72 -2.21 -34.32 6.43
CA ASN A 72 -2.20 -33.16 7.34
C ASN A 72 -0.78 -32.71 7.68
N ASP A 73 0.15 -33.62 7.90
CA ASP A 73 1.55 -33.27 8.19
C ASP A 73 2.24 -32.67 6.95
N ALA A 74 1.94 -33.18 5.76
CA ALA A 74 2.40 -32.58 4.50
C ALA A 74 1.84 -31.15 4.32
N LEU A 75 0.54 -30.95 4.55
CA LEU A 75 -0.10 -29.62 4.49
C LEU A 75 0.50 -28.65 5.51
N ARG A 76 0.81 -29.10 6.72
CA ARG A 76 1.48 -28.26 7.74
C ARG A 76 2.87 -27.84 7.28
N SER A 77 3.64 -28.74 6.66
CA SER A 77 4.94 -28.40 6.10
C SER A 77 4.82 -27.36 4.99
N ASP A 78 3.84 -27.52 4.09
CA ASP A 78 3.57 -26.57 3.01
C ASP A 78 3.16 -25.19 3.54
N ILE A 79 2.35 -25.13 4.59
CA ILE A 79 1.95 -23.87 5.23
C ILE A 79 3.19 -23.15 5.80
N ASN A 80 4.05 -23.87 6.53
CA ASN A 80 5.26 -23.27 7.10
C ASN A 80 6.19 -22.71 6.01
N ALA A 81 6.39 -23.44 4.90
CA ALA A 81 7.20 -22.97 3.78
C ALA A 81 6.60 -21.72 3.10
N ARG A 82 5.27 -21.65 3.01
CA ARG A 82 4.56 -20.46 2.49
C ARG A 82 4.68 -19.27 3.43
N ASP A 83 4.60 -19.48 4.75
CA ASP A 83 4.76 -18.41 5.74
C ASP A 83 6.17 -17.80 5.70
N GLU A 84 7.20 -18.62 5.52
CA GLU A 84 8.57 -18.15 5.29
C GLU A 84 8.67 -17.31 4.01
N THR A 85 8.04 -17.77 2.93
CA THR A 85 7.98 -17.03 1.65
C THR A 85 7.28 -15.68 1.82
N ILE A 86 6.13 -15.65 2.51
CA ILE A 86 5.37 -14.42 2.78
C ILE A 86 6.20 -13.43 3.59
N ARG A 87 6.94 -13.90 4.60
CA ARG A 87 7.87 -13.06 5.36
C ARG A 87 8.98 -12.47 4.48
N GLY A 88 9.55 -13.27 3.59
CA GLY A 88 10.56 -12.81 2.63
C GLY A 88 10.02 -11.69 1.75
N LEU A 89 8.86 -11.91 1.12
CA LEU A 89 8.20 -10.92 0.28
C LEU A 89 7.84 -9.63 1.05
N GLY A 90 7.43 -9.74 2.31
CA GLY A 90 7.16 -8.58 3.15
C GLY A 90 8.39 -7.69 3.38
N ASN A 91 9.57 -8.29 3.56
CA ASN A 91 10.82 -7.55 3.69
C ASN A 91 11.21 -6.86 2.38
N ASP A 92 11.13 -7.58 1.25
CA ASP A 92 11.46 -7.05 -0.06
C ASP A 92 10.54 -5.88 -0.46
N LEU A 93 9.25 -6.00 -0.13
CA LEU A 93 8.27 -4.92 -0.33
C LEU A 93 8.64 -3.68 0.49
N GLY A 94 8.97 -3.83 1.77
CA GLY A 94 9.37 -2.70 2.62
C GLY A 94 10.65 -2.01 2.13
N LEU A 95 11.60 -2.76 1.57
CA LEU A 95 12.79 -2.19 0.94
C LEU A 95 12.43 -1.39 -0.33
N ALA A 96 11.54 -1.93 -1.17
CA ALA A 96 11.07 -1.25 -2.36
C ALA A 96 10.28 0.03 -2.04
N GLU A 97 9.41 -0.01 -1.02
CA GLU A 97 8.66 1.16 -0.56
C GLU A 97 9.58 2.32 -0.14
N ASN A 98 10.63 2.02 0.63
CA ASN A 98 11.62 3.03 1.01
C ASN A 98 12.36 3.61 -0.19
N GLN A 99 12.75 2.77 -1.16
CA GLN A 99 13.42 3.23 -2.38
C GLN A 99 12.50 4.11 -3.25
N ILE A 100 11.21 3.79 -3.32
CA ILE A 100 10.23 4.57 -4.08
C ILE A 100 9.92 5.90 -3.39
N ALA A 101 9.87 5.93 -2.06
CA ALA A 101 9.66 7.17 -1.30
C ALA A 101 10.76 8.20 -1.63
N ASP A 102 12.02 7.77 -1.69
CA ASP A 102 13.16 8.64 -2.04
C ASP A 102 13.08 9.16 -3.49
N LEU A 103 12.47 8.42 -4.41
CA LEU A 103 12.32 8.79 -5.83
C LEU A 103 11.06 9.58 -6.14
N THR A 104 10.12 9.70 -5.18
CA THR A 104 8.90 10.46 -5.39
C THR A 104 9.22 11.96 -5.31
N PRO A 105 9.03 12.71 -6.40
CA PRO A 105 9.43 14.10 -6.40
C PRO A 105 8.49 14.97 -5.58
N ILE A 106 9.06 15.88 -4.81
CA ILE A 106 8.32 16.98 -4.17
C ILE A 106 8.26 18.12 -5.17
N THR A 107 7.05 18.55 -5.51
CA THR A 107 6.82 19.63 -6.47
C THR A 107 6.09 20.78 -5.78
N LYS A 108 6.63 22.00 -5.91
CA LYS A 108 5.96 23.24 -5.52
C LYS A 108 5.83 24.16 -6.73
N ARG A 109 4.76 24.94 -6.74
CA ARG A 109 4.46 25.91 -7.78
C ARG A 109 4.37 27.29 -7.18
N PHE A 110 4.78 28.27 -7.95
CA PHE A 110 4.64 29.68 -7.62
C PHE A 110 4.51 30.49 -8.92
N SER A 111 4.30 31.79 -8.80
CA SER A 111 4.22 32.70 -9.93
C SER A 111 5.33 33.73 -9.83
N VAL A 112 6.15 33.86 -10.87
CA VAL A 112 7.17 34.92 -10.95
C VAL A 112 6.69 36.05 -11.82
N VAL A 113 7.10 37.26 -11.47
CA VAL A 113 6.68 38.47 -12.18
C VAL A 113 7.82 39.03 -13.01
N GLY A 114 7.58 39.16 -14.32
CA GLY A 114 8.50 39.70 -15.30
C GLY A 114 7.98 40.98 -15.96
N VAL A 115 8.75 41.49 -16.92
CA VAL A 115 8.36 42.60 -17.80
C VAL A 115 8.67 42.20 -19.24
N ARG A 116 7.73 42.42 -20.15
CA ARG A 116 7.90 42.18 -21.59
C ARG A 116 8.68 43.34 -22.23
N GLY A 117 9.21 43.12 -23.43
CA GLY A 117 9.98 44.14 -24.16
C GLY A 117 9.21 45.42 -24.51
N ASP A 118 7.87 45.41 -24.39
CA ASP A 118 7.01 46.59 -24.54
C ASP A 118 6.76 47.35 -23.24
N GLY A 119 7.34 46.89 -22.11
CA GLY A 119 7.16 47.48 -20.79
C GLY A 119 5.96 46.93 -20.01
N THR A 120 5.22 45.96 -20.54
CA THR A 120 4.06 45.38 -19.82
C THR A 120 4.52 44.33 -18.81
N GLY A 121 4.01 44.38 -17.58
CA GLY A 121 4.23 43.33 -16.59
C GLY A 121 3.58 42.00 -17.02
N VAL A 122 4.15 40.87 -16.61
CA VAL A 122 3.69 39.53 -16.98
C VAL A 122 3.90 38.53 -15.85
N ILE A 123 2.95 37.61 -15.68
CA ILE A 123 3.06 36.49 -14.77
C ILE A 123 3.57 35.25 -15.52
N ILE A 124 4.52 34.56 -14.90
CA ILE A 124 5.10 33.35 -15.47
C ILE A 124 5.02 32.24 -14.41
N PRO A 125 4.39 31.11 -14.72
CA PRO A 125 4.37 29.96 -13.83
C PRO A 125 5.79 29.42 -13.57
N LEU A 126 6.11 29.27 -12.29
CA LEU A 126 7.30 28.64 -11.78
C LEU A 126 6.92 27.30 -11.16
N GLU A 127 7.63 26.23 -11.53
CA GLU A 127 7.54 24.94 -10.88
C GLU A 127 8.93 24.52 -10.43
N VAL A 128 9.08 24.18 -9.15
CA VAL A 128 10.29 23.56 -8.61
C VAL A 128 9.97 22.12 -8.27
N LYS A 129 10.81 21.22 -8.77
CA LYS A 129 10.77 19.79 -8.49
C LYS A 129 12.07 19.38 -7.81
N ILE A 130 11.97 18.76 -6.65
CA ILE A 130 13.09 18.18 -5.90
C ILE A 130 12.88 16.66 -5.82
N VAL A 131 13.90 15.90 -6.18
CA VAL A 131 13.91 14.43 -6.09
C VAL A 131 15.27 13.97 -5.55
N SER A 132 15.34 12.82 -4.86
CA SER A 132 16.64 12.27 -4.49
C SER A 132 17.48 11.98 -5.73
N GLY A 133 18.75 12.35 -5.69
CA GLY A 133 19.63 12.33 -6.86
C GLY A 133 21.09 12.60 -6.52
N ASP A 134 21.85 13.11 -7.49
CA ASP A 134 23.29 13.34 -7.37
C ASP A 134 23.68 14.83 -7.24
N GLY A 135 22.67 15.69 -7.03
CA GLY A 135 22.86 17.13 -6.85
C GLY A 135 22.81 17.90 -8.16
N SER A 136 22.22 17.32 -9.21
CA SER A 136 22.05 17.99 -10.48
C SER A 136 21.05 19.15 -10.37
N VAL A 137 21.40 20.29 -10.97
CA VAL A 137 20.53 21.47 -11.04
C VAL A 137 20.20 21.72 -12.50
N SER A 138 18.93 21.58 -12.85
CA SER A 138 18.44 21.70 -14.22
C SER A 138 17.41 22.81 -14.34
N VAL A 139 17.41 23.48 -15.49
CA VAL A 139 16.40 24.48 -15.83
C VAL A 139 15.63 24.01 -17.05
N ASN A 140 14.31 23.97 -16.92
CA ASN A 140 13.39 23.59 -18.00
C ASN A 140 12.57 24.82 -18.42
N ILE A 141 12.47 25.05 -19.73
CA ILE A 141 11.75 26.22 -20.27
C ILE A 141 10.85 25.85 -21.43
N LYS A 142 9.68 26.47 -21.48
CA LYS A 142 8.74 26.37 -22.61
C LYS A 142 8.18 27.75 -22.92
N ASN A 143 8.39 28.24 -24.14
CA ASN A 143 7.97 29.57 -24.60
C ASN A 143 8.42 30.72 -23.67
N VAL A 144 9.57 30.55 -23.04
CA VAL A 144 10.22 31.55 -22.17
C VAL A 144 11.64 31.74 -22.67
N ASP A 145 12.06 33.00 -22.80
CA ASP A 145 13.45 33.37 -23.10
C ASP A 145 14.14 33.79 -21.81
N LEU A 146 15.09 32.98 -21.35
CA LEU A 146 15.89 33.25 -20.16
C LEU A 146 17.15 34.00 -20.56
N GLN A 147 17.28 35.24 -20.10
CA GLN A 147 18.54 35.95 -20.24
C GLN A 147 19.64 35.27 -19.42
N SER A 148 20.90 35.39 -19.87
CA SER A 148 22.07 34.65 -19.38
C SER A 148 22.30 34.72 -17.86
N GLY A 149 21.84 35.79 -17.18
CA GLY A 149 21.93 35.92 -15.73
C GLY A 149 21.06 34.96 -14.92
N THR A 150 20.01 34.37 -15.52
CA THR A 150 19.01 33.59 -14.79
C THR A 150 19.51 32.19 -14.42
N GLN A 151 20.34 31.55 -15.25
CA GLN A 151 20.90 30.24 -14.92
C GLN A 151 21.84 30.31 -13.71
N ALA A 152 22.64 31.37 -13.62
CA ALA A 152 23.49 31.62 -12.45
C ALA A 152 22.63 31.80 -11.20
N SER A 153 21.52 32.54 -11.29
CA SER A 153 20.60 32.73 -10.16
C SER A 153 19.94 31.45 -9.68
N VAL A 154 19.65 30.50 -10.57
CA VAL A 154 19.09 29.20 -10.15
C VAL A 154 20.09 28.44 -9.29
N ARG A 155 21.38 28.44 -9.65
CA ARG A 155 22.39 27.77 -8.83
C ARG A 155 22.56 28.48 -7.47
N THR A 156 22.69 29.80 -7.47
CA THR A 156 22.74 30.58 -6.22
C THR A 156 21.50 30.35 -5.36
N ALA A 157 20.32 30.24 -5.97
CA ALA A 157 19.08 29.96 -5.25
C ALA A 157 19.10 28.58 -4.55
N VAL A 158 19.67 27.56 -5.20
CA VAL A 158 19.87 26.24 -4.59
C VAL A 158 20.84 26.33 -3.41
N ASP A 159 21.98 27.00 -3.58
CA ASP A 159 23.00 27.13 -2.53
C ASP A 159 22.44 27.90 -1.30
N VAL A 160 21.68 28.99 -1.52
CA VAL A 160 21.02 29.74 -0.44
C VAL A 160 19.92 28.92 0.24
N ALA A 161 19.16 28.13 -0.52
CA ALA A 161 18.15 27.25 0.05
C ALA A 161 18.80 26.12 0.89
N GLU A 162 19.94 25.58 0.45
CA GLU A 162 20.75 24.63 1.22
C GLU A 162 21.19 25.25 2.56
N ASP A 163 21.73 26.47 2.53
CA ASP A 163 22.14 27.20 3.74
C ASP A 163 20.97 27.52 4.68
N TYR A 164 19.79 27.86 4.12
CA TYR A 164 18.59 28.18 4.90
C TYR A 164 18.03 26.93 5.61
N THR A 165 17.84 25.85 4.86
CA THR A 165 17.15 24.64 5.33
C THR A 165 18.06 23.72 6.12
N GLY A 166 19.38 23.79 5.88
CA GLY A 166 20.34 22.80 6.38
C GLY A 166 20.22 21.42 5.73
N ASP A 167 19.41 21.29 4.67
CA ASP A 167 19.35 20.08 3.86
C ASP A 167 20.65 19.84 3.08
N ASN A 168 20.84 18.64 2.54
CA ASN A 168 21.99 18.35 1.67
C ASN A 168 21.54 18.26 0.21
N PHE A 169 21.76 19.33 -0.55
CA PHE A 169 21.36 19.41 -1.95
C PHE A 169 22.32 18.65 -2.87
N ASN A 170 23.49 18.20 -2.39
CA ASN A 170 24.35 17.28 -3.16
C ASN A 170 23.76 15.87 -3.32
N LYS A 171 22.62 15.58 -2.66
CA LYS A 171 21.88 14.33 -2.79
C LYS A 171 20.47 14.53 -3.36
N LYS A 172 20.18 15.72 -3.88
CA LYS A 172 18.86 16.09 -4.38
C LYS A 172 19.00 16.76 -5.73
N ASP A 173 18.33 16.21 -6.74
CA ASP A 173 18.22 16.85 -8.04
C ASP A 173 17.13 17.91 -7.99
N VAL A 174 17.46 19.12 -8.41
CA VAL A 174 16.55 20.26 -8.45
C VAL A 174 16.28 20.62 -9.91
N THR A 175 15.00 20.58 -10.30
CA THR A 175 14.55 21.09 -11.59
C THR A 175 13.70 22.32 -11.39
N VAL A 176 14.12 23.44 -11.98
CA VAL A 176 13.36 24.69 -12.00
C VAL A 176 12.75 24.87 -13.38
N SER A 177 11.43 24.88 -13.47
CA SER A 177 10.69 24.99 -14.72
C SER A 177 9.97 26.33 -14.84
N PHE A 178 10.18 27.02 -15.95
CA PHE A 178 9.38 28.19 -16.37
C PHE A 178 8.58 27.81 -17.60
N ILE A 179 7.27 27.64 -17.44
CA ILE A 179 6.41 27.10 -18.48
C ILE A 179 5.35 28.14 -18.82
N ASN A 180 5.51 28.79 -19.96
CA ASN A 180 4.45 29.57 -20.57
C ASN A 180 3.69 28.69 -21.57
N GLU A 181 2.42 28.42 -21.29
CA GLU A 181 1.56 27.63 -22.18
C GLU A 181 1.11 28.42 -23.41
N GLU A 182 1.22 29.76 -23.38
CA GLU A 182 0.95 30.60 -24.54
C GLU A 182 2.06 30.49 -25.59
N SER A 183 1.70 30.73 -26.86
CA SER A 183 2.64 30.66 -27.98
C SER A 183 3.63 31.82 -28.04
N ALA A 184 3.32 32.92 -27.35
CA ALA A 184 4.18 34.11 -27.31
C ALA A 184 5.37 33.87 -26.37
N ILE A 185 6.57 34.18 -26.85
CA ILE A 185 7.78 34.11 -26.02
C ILE A 185 7.73 35.25 -25.00
N VAL A 186 7.84 34.91 -23.72
CA VAL A 186 7.99 35.88 -22.64
C VAL A 186 9.46 35.92 -22.22
N THR A 187 10.05 37.11 -22.19
CA THR A 187 11.41 37.30 -21.72
C THR A 187 11.42 37.49 -20.20
N ILE A 188 12.21 36.69 -19.49
CA ILE A 188 12.53 36.94 -18.09
C ILE A 188 13.81 37.78 -18.06
N ASP A 189 13.66 39.03 -17.64
CA ASP A 189 14.77 39.97 -17.55
C ASP A 189 15.59 39.71 -16.28
N GLY A 190 16.79 39.17 -16.51
CA GLY A 190 17.85 39.02 -15.51
C GLY A 190 17.53 38.16 -14.27
N PRO A 191 18.39 38.22 -13.25
CA PRO A 191 18.30 37.45 -12.00
C PRO A 191 17.06 37.79 -11.12
N SER A 192 16.09 38.56 -11.63
CA SER A 192 15.03 39.21 -10.84
C SER A 192 13.96 38.27 -10.25
N ALA A 193 14.01 36.99 -10.63
CA ALA A 193 13.22 35.91 -10.03
C ALA A 193 14.00 35.13 -8.94
N GLY A 194 15.26 35.47 -8.69
CA GLY A 194 16.14 34.73 -7.77
C GLY A 194 15.52 34.48 -6.41
N GLY A 195 15.00 35.53 -5.76
CA GLY A 195 14.37 35.38 -4.44
C GLY A 195 13.12 34.49 -4.46
N ALA A 196 12.32 34.55 -5.54
CA ALA A 196 11.14 33.71 -5.70
C ALA A 196 11.53 32.25 -5.92
N ILE A 197 12.52 31.98 -6.77
CA ILE A 197 13.07 30.64 -7.00
C ILE A 197 13.59 30.06 -5.68
N THR A 198 14.37 30.81 -4.92
CA THR A 198 14.88 30.38 -3.61
C THR A 198 13.74 30.04 -2.65
N ALA A 199 12.73 30.91 -2.52
CA ALA A 199 11.59 30.66 -1.65
C ALA A 199 10.80 29.41 -2.07
N THR A 200 10.61 29.16 -3.37
CA THR A 200 9.94 27.95 -3.86
C THR A 200 10.79 26.68 -3.65
N ILE A 201 12.12 26.77 -3.75
CA ILE A 201 13.02 25.65 -3.39
C ILE A 201 12.93 25.35 -1.89
N ILE A 202 12.95 26.38 -1.03
CA ILE A 202 12.78 26.21 0.43
C ILE A 202 11.42 25.56 0.73
N ALA A 203 10.34 26.05 0.14
CA ALA A 203 9.01 25.47 0.30
C ALA A 203 8.95 24.00 -0.15
N ALA A 204 9.68 23.64 -1.22
CA ALA A 204 9.76 22.25 -1.68
C ALA A 204 10.59 21.37 -0.75
N ALA A 205 11.70 21.89 -0.22
CA ALA A 205 12.58 21.16 0.70
C ALA A 205 11.91 20.91 2.07
N GLU A 206 11.25 21.93 2.62
CA GLU A 206 10.55 21.85 3.91
C GLU A 206 9.12 21.32 3.78
N ASN A 207 8.66 21.08 2.55
CA ASN A 207 7.29 20.72 2.20
C ASN A 207 6.22 21.73 2.68
N GLU A 208 6.60 23.00 2.84
CA GLU A 208 5.70 24.07 3.25
C GLU A 208 4.76 24.52 2.12
N THR A 209 3.61 25.07 2.50
CA THR A 209 2.64 25.64 1.56
C THR A 209 2.91 27.13 1.39
N MET A 210 2.97 27.59 0.14
CA MET A 210 3.10 29.02 -0.17
C MET A 210 1.73 29.67 -0.31
N ARG A 211 1.64 30.93 0.10
CA ARG A 211 0.47 31.78 -0.08
C ARG A 211 0.29 32.19 -1.54
N ASP A 212 -0.92 32.00 -2.04
CA ASP A 212 -1.30 32.38 -3.41
C ASP A 212 -1.60 33.88 -3.55
N ASP A 213 -1.87 34.59 -2.44
CA ASP A 213 -2.18 36.02 -2.40
C ASP A 213 -0.92 36.91 -2.29
N VAL A 214 0.27 36.32 -2.31
CA VAL A 214 1.55 37.02 -2.16
C VAL A 214 2.44 36.71 -3.36
N LEU A 215 2.88 37.76 -4.06
CA LEU A 215 3.87 37.66 -5.14
C LEU A 215 5.13 38.44 -4.79
N MET A 216 6.22 38.18 -5.49
CA MET A 216 7.49 38.88 -5.21
C MET A 216 8.37 39.10 -6.44
N THR A 217 9.29 40.05 -6.33
CA THR A 217 10.44 40.21 -7.22
C THR A 217 11.70 40.55 -6.42
N GLY A 218 12.87 40.15 -6.92
CA GLY A 218 14.14 40.40 -6.26
C GLY A 218 15.22 39.44 -6.76
N THR A 219 16.45 39.94 -6.88
CA THR A 219 17.60 39.04 -7.08
C THR A 219 17.91 38.31 -5.78
N ILE A 220 18.69 37.23 -5.87
CA ILE A 220 19.22 36.53 -4.71
C ILE A 220 20.74 36.57 -4.76
N GLU A 221 21.35 36.97 -3.65
CA GLU A 221 22.80 36.95 -3.44
C GLU A 221 23.20 35.72 -2.61
N GLU A 222 24.46 35.29 -2.69
CA GLU A 222 24.97 34.09 -1.98
C GLU A 222 24.75 34.13 -0.46
N ASN A 223 24.69 35.33 0.14
CA ASN A 223 24.43 35.48 1.57
C ASN A 223 22.93 35.51 1.94
N GLY A 224 22.05 35.23 0.98
CA GLY A 224 20.59 35.26 1.16
C GLY A 224 19.96 36.66 1.12
N SER A 225 20.71 37.70 0.76
CA SER A 225 20.15 39.05 0.60
C SER A 225 19.31 39.17 -0.66
N ILE A 226 18.22 39.94 -0.58
CA ILE A 226 17.35 40.26 -1.72
C ILE A 226 17.84 41.55 -2.37
N GLY A 227 18.32 41.43 -3.61
CA GLY A 227 18.91 42.55 -4.35
C GLY A 227 17.94 43.24 -5.31
N PRO A 228 18.35 44.41 -5.84
CA PRO A 228 17.48 45.32 -6.59
C PRO A 228 17.11 44.79 -7.98
N VAL A 229 15.96 45.24 -8.48
CA VAL A 229 15.43 44.86 -9.80
C VAL A 229 14.91 46.06 -10.60
N GLY A 230 14.75 45.88 -11.90
CA GLY A 230 14.07 46.83 -12.79
C GLY A 230 12.56 46.57 -12.88
N GLY A 231 11.82 47.61 -13.33
CA GLY A 231 10.41 47.53 -13.69
C GLY A 231 9.45 47.23 -12.53
N VAL A 232 9.73 47.76 -11.33
CA VAL A 232 8.97 47.41 -10.11
C VAL A 232 7.51 47.84 -10.20
N PHE A 233 7.23 48.99 -10.84
CA PHE A 233 5.86 49.48 -11.00
C PHE A 233 5.05 48.56 -11.91
N GLU A 234 5.60 48.22 -13.08
CA GLU A 234 4.99 47.35 -14.09
C GLU A 234 4.75 45.93 -13.53
N LYS A 235 5.70 45.42 -12.75
CA LYS A 235 5.56 44.15 -12.04
C LYS A 235 4.49 44.21 -10.95
N ALA A 236 4.43 45.28 -10.17
CA ALA A 236 3.41 45.45 -9.14
C ALA A 236 2.00 45.56 -9.75
N GLU A 237 1.84 46.17 -10.92
CA GLU A 237 0.59 46.17 -11.67
C GLU A 237 0.20 44.75 -12.12
N ALA A 238 1.13 44.00 -12.70
CA ALA A 238 0.86 42.61 -13.09
C ALA A 238 0.52 41.71 -11.90
N ALA A 239 1.20 41.88 -10.77
CA ALA A 239 0.91 41.13 -9.55
C ALA A 239 -0.51 41.40 -9.04
N LYS A 240 -0.94 42.66 -9.07
CA LYS A 240 -2.30 43.06 -8.73
C LYS A 240 -3.32 42.47 -9.70
N ASP A 241 -3.05 42.53 -11.00
CA ASP A 241 -3.97 42.02 -12.02
C ASP A 241 -4.14 40.50 -11.94
N GLU A 242 -3.13 39.79 -11.42
CA GLU A 242 -3.19 38.36 -11.06
C GLU A 242 -3.97 38.08 -9.77
N GLY A 243 -4.31 39.12 -9.01
CA GLY A 243 -5.09 39.03 -7.78
C GLY A 243 -4.27 38.96 -6.49
N ALA A 244 -2.97 39.27 -6.53
CA ALA A 244 -2.16 39.34 -5.31
C ALA A 244 -2.58 40.50 -4.41
N GLU A 245 -2.69 40.24 -3.11
CA GLU A 245 -2.95 41.25 -2.08
C GLU A 245 -1.64 41.92 -1.63
N ILE A 246 -0.53 41.16 -1.68
CA ILE A 246 0.79 41.62 -1.25
C ILE A 246 1.80 41.40 -2.38
N PHE A 247 2.61 42.42 -2.64
CA PHE A 247 3.77 42.32 -3.51
C PHE A 247 5.06 42.66 -2.75
N ILE A 248 5.94 41.68 -2.64
CA ILE A 248 7.23 41.82 -1.97
C ILE A 248 8.27 42.36 -2.95
N VAL A 249 8.99 43.40 -2.54
CA VAL A 249 10.01 44.08 -3.35
C VAL A 249 11.31 44.26 -2.56
N PRO A 250 12.46 44.46 -3.22
CA PRO A 250 13.71 44.76 -2.54
C PRO A 250 13.62 46.09 -1.77
N SER A 251 14.38 46.18 -0.67
CA SER A 251 14.41 47.38 0.17
C SER A 251 14.79 48.64 -0.60
N GLY A 252 14.06 49.73 -0.36
CA GLY A 252 14.25 51.00 -1.06
C GLY A 252 13.67 51.04 -2.48
N GLN A 253 12.92 50.01 -2.90
CA GLN A 253 12.25 49.94 -4.20
C GLN A 253 10.72 49.96 -4.11
N SER A 254 10.13 50.37 -2.98
CA SER A 254 8.69 50.49 -2.85
C SER A 254 8.10 51.42 -3.92
N VAL A 255 6.98 50.99 -4.48
CA VAL A 255 6.13 51.74 -5.41
C VAL A 255 4.72 51.89 -4.83
N SER A 256 3.90 52.74 -5.44
CA SER A 256 2.49 52.90 -5.05
C SER A 256 1.60 52.45 -6.19
N VAL A 257 0.96 51.29 -6.04
CA VAL A 257 -0.04 50.76 -6.96
C VAL A 257 -1.34 50.55 -6.19
N GLY A 258 -2.42 51.19 -6.63
CA GLY A 258 -3.69 51.14 -5.91
C GLY A 258 -4.31 49.74 -5.95
N GLY A 259 -4.62 49.18 -4.78
CA GLY A 259 -5.28 47.87 -4.63
C GLY A 259 -4.35 46.71 -4.29
N ILE A 260 -3.06 46.96 -4.07
CA ILE A 260 -2.07 45.96 -3.62
C ILE A 260 -1.15 46.56 -2.56
N GLN A 261 -0.78 45.78 -1.54
CA GLN A 261 0.17 46.18 -0.51
C GLN A 261 1.59 45.88 -0.93
N ILE A 262 2.47 46.88 -0.94
CA ILE A 262 3.90 46.68 -1.20
C ILE A 262 4.65 46.48 0.13
N ILE A 263 5.44 45.41 0.23
CA ILE A 263 6.29 45.13 1.39
C ILE A 263 7.75 45.05 0.96
N GLU A 264 8.59 45.88 1.58
CA GLU A 264 10.02 45.86 1.35
C GLU A 264 10.73 44.80 2.20
N VAL A 265 11.68 44.09 1.60
CA VAL A 265 12.50 43.06 2.27
C VAL A 265 13.98 43.20 1.92
N ASN A 266 14.85 42.73 2.81
CA ASN A 266 16.30 42.73 2.62
C ASN A 266 16.89 41.33 2.44
N ASP A 267 16.19 40.28 2.87
CA ASP A 267 16.71 38.93 2.93
C ASP A 267 15.63 37.86 2.75
N ILE A 268 16.08 36.64 2.46
CA ILE A 268 15.23 35.49 2.22
C ILE A 268 14.42 35.05 3.45
N ASN A 269 14.94 35.27 4.67
CA ASN A 269 14.22 34.90 5.90
C ASN A 269 12.91 35.69 6.02
N ARG A 270 12.95 36.99 5.71
CA ARG A 270 11.75 37.82 5.75
C ARG A 270 10.77 37.45 4.63
N VAL A 271 11.27 37.09 3.45
CA VAL A 271 10.47 36.60 2.33
C VAL A 271 9.71 35.33 2.72
N VAL A 272 10.43 34.32 3.21
CA VAL A 272 9.85 33.04 3.64
C VAL A 272 8.76 33.26 4.68
N LYS A 273 9.03 34.10 5.69
CA LYS A 273 8.04 34.45 6.71
C LYS A 273 6.75 35.04 6.14
N LEU A 274 6.84 35.85 5.08
CA LEU A 274 5.66 36.46 4.46
C LEU A 274 4.92 35.52 3.50
N LEU A 275 5.63 34.54 2.93
CA LEU A 275 5.07 33.60 1.97
C LEU A 275 4.43 32.37 2.64
N PHE A 276 4.87 31.98 3.83
CA PHE A 276 4.42 30.74 4.49
C PHE A 276 3.47 30.98 5.68
N GLU A 277 3.44 32.19 6.26
CA GLU A 277 2.51 32.60 7.34
C GLU A 277 1.31 33.40 6.82
#